data_AF-A0A1G0NSH7-F1
#
_entry.id   AF-A0A1G0NSH7-F1
#
_cell.length_a   1.000
_cell.length_b   1.000
_cell.length_c   1.000
_cell.angle_alpha   90.00
_cell.angle_beta   90.00
_cell.angle_gamma   90.00
#
_symmetry.space_group_name_H-M   'P 1'
#
loop_
_entity.id
_entity.type
_entity.pdbx_description
1 polymer ?
#
loop_
_entity_poly.entity_id
_entity_poly.type
_entity_poly.pdbx_seq_one_letter_code
_entity_poly.pdbx_strand_id
1 'polypeptide(L)'
;MLKDLVTFEDPPLTARERAFSRLILFFENVVKVPLFRCQQCGECILSSTAFICSQNCPKRLRNGPCGGTGDDGSCEVYPDRKCVWYRIYFRSRLLSRISLLYKIKRIHNYNLEGTSSWLNAFKRRIEAPVWFVRHDELKVKEFISDDVARKD
;
A
#
# COMPACT_ATOMS: atom_id res chain seq x y z
N MET A 1 5.58 18.69 4.04
CA MET A 1 4.79 17.77 4.89
C MET A 1 3.37 17.57 4.38
N LEU A 2 2.51 18.59 4.29
CA LEU A 2 1.13 18.38 3.80
C LEU A 2 1.05 18.03 2.30
N LYS A 3 1.88 18.71 1.48
CA LYS A 3 2.00 18.46 0.04
C LYS A 3 2.47 17.03 -0.29
N ASP A 4 3.20 16.41 0.63
CA ASP A 4 3.72 15.06 0.46
C ASP A 4 2.67 13.99 0.80
N LEU A 5 1.59 14.36 1.47
CA LEU A 5 0.51 13.46 1.91
C LEU A 5 -0.74 13.55 1.03
N VAL A 6 -0.92 14.67 0.34
CA VAL A 6 -2.15 15.06 -0.34
C VAL A 6 -1.89 15.30 -1.82
N THR A 7 -2.69 14.67 -2.69
CA THR A 7 -2.51 14.70 -4.15
C THR A 7 -3.33 15.78 -4.87
N PHE A 8 -3.93 16.76 -4.15
CA PHE A 8 -4.79 17.77 -4.77
C PHE A 8 -4.04 18.71 -5.73
N GLU A 9 -2.71 18.83 -5.58
CA GLU A 9 -1.87 19.65 -6.46
C GLU A 9 -1.51 18.95 -7.78
N ASP A 10 -1.80 17.64 -7.92
CA ASP A 10 -1.47 16.90 -9.14
C ASP A 10 -2.41 17.26 -10.30
N PRO A 11 -1.90 17.52 -11.52
CA PRO A 11 -2.74 17.87 -12.65
C PRO A 11 -3.69 16.71 -13.00
N PRO A 12 -4.97 17.02 -13.31
CA PRO A 12 -5.95 16.01 -13.64
C PRO A 12 -5.56 15.25 -14.92
N LEU A 13 -5.89 13.96 -14.95
CA LEU A 13 -5.70 13.11 -16.12
C LEU A 13 -6.54 13.62 -17.30
N THR A 14 -5.89 13.91 -18.43
CA THR A 14 -6.61 14.23 -19.67
C THR A 14 -7.30 12.99 -20.24
N ALA A 15 -8.34 13.18 -21.07
CA ALA A 15 -9.09 12.07 -21.66
C ALA A 15 -8.19 11.12 -22.49
N ARG A 16 -7.23 11.68 -23.24
CA ARG A 16 -6.25 10.91 -24.02
C ARG A 16 -5.32 10.10 -23.12
N GLU A 17 -4.84 10.69 -22.03
CA GLU A 17 -4.03 9.98 -21.04
C GLU A 17 -4.81 8.86 -20.36
N ARG A 18 -6.09 9.06 -20.04
CA ARG A 18 -6.93 7.98 -19.49
C ARG A 18 -7.08 6.83 -20.48
N ALA A 19 -7.36 7.13 -21.75
CA ALA A 19 -7.48 6.11 -22.79
C ALA A 19 -6.17 5.30 -22.93
N PHE A 20 -5.03 5.98 -23.01
CA PHE A 20 -3.72 5.35 -23.07
C PHE A 20 -3.40 4.53 -21.80
N SER A 21 -3.74 5.08 -20.64
CA SER A 21 -3.54 4.41 -19.36
C SER A 21 -4.34 3.11 -19.22
N ARG A 22 -5.57 3.07 -19.77
CA ARG A 22 -6.39 1.85 -19.81
C ARG A 22 -5.75 0.72 -20.61
N LEU A 23 -5.09 1.06 -21.73
CA LEU A 23 -4.35 0.08 -22.52
C LEU A 23 -3.19 -0.53 -21.71
N ILE A 24 -2.40 0.30 -21.03
CA ILE A 24 -1.31 -0.20 -20.17
C ILE A 24 -1.88 -0.98 -18.98
N LEU A 25 -2.99 -0.52 -18.40
CA LEU A 25 -3.65 -1.18 -17.28
C LEU A 25 -4.10 -2.59 -17.65
N PHE A 26 -4.55 -2.83 -18.89
CA PHE A 26 -4.88 -4.17 -19.36
C PHE A 26 -3.70 -5.12 -19.21
N PHE A 27 -2.52 -4.76 -19.72
CA PHE A 27 -1.30 -5.57 -19.57
C PHE A 27 -0.85 -5.69 -18.12
N GLU A 28 -0.98 -4.61 -17.36
CA GLU A 28 -0.70 -4.62 -15.92
C GLU A 28 -1.60 -5.62 -15.18
N ASN A 29 -2.87 -5.69 -15.54
CA ASN A 29 -3.85 -6.58 -14.92
C ASN A 29 -3.60 -8.05 -15.24
N VAL A 30 -3.14 -8.38 -16.46
CA VAL A 30 -2.75 -9.74 -16.84
C VAL A 30 -1.73 -10.32 -15.86
N VAL A 31 -0.85 -9.49 -15.29
CA VAL A 31 0.15 -9.93 -14.30
C VAL A 31 -0.35 -9.71 -12.86
N LYS A 32 -0.85 -8.51 -12.52
CA LYS A 32 -1.09 -8.14 -11.12
C LYS A 32 -2.37 -8.71 -10.54
N VAL A 33 -3.42 -8.92 -11.34
CA VAL A 33 -4.68 -9.51 -10.85
C VAL A 33 -4.47 -10.97 -10.44
N PRO A 34 -3.92 -11.87 -11.27
CA PRO A 34 -3.75 -13.27 -10.88
C PRO A 34 -2.74 -13.44 -9.73
N LEU A 35 -1.63 -12.69 -9.74
CA LEU A 35 -0.58 -12.86 -8.73
C LEU A 35 -0.91 -12.21 -7.37
N PHE A 36 -1.55 -11.03 -7.37
CA PHE A 36 -1.68 -10.21 -6.16
C PHE A 36 -3.12 -9.80 -5.82
N ARG A 37 -4.11 -10.23 -6.61
CA ARG A 37 -5.51 -9.78 -6.49
C ARG A 37 -5.61 -8.26 -6.50
N CYS A 38 -4.99 -7.64 -7.50
CA CYS A 38 -4.96 -6.19 -7.67
C CYS A 38 -6.38 -5.61 -7.80
N GLN A 39 -6.66 -4.52 -7.06
CA GLN A 39 -7.94 -3.80 -7.07
C GLN A 39 -7.90 -2.53 -7.94
N GLN A 40 -6.87 -2.37 -8.79
CA GLN A 40 -6.78 -1.28 -9.79
C GLN A 40 -6.89 0.15 -9.21
N CYS A 41 -6.39 0.38 -8.00
CA CYS A 41 -6.43 1.69 -7.34
C CYS A 41 -5.57 2.78 -8.02
N GLY A 42 -4.81 2.46 -9.08
CA GLY A 42 -3.91 3.40 -9.77
C GLY A 42 -2.67 3.83 -8.99
N GLU A 43 -2.57 3.46 -7.71
CA GLU A 43 -1.50 3.89 -6.81
C GLU A 43 -0.88 2.72 -6.03
N CYS A 44 -0.15 1.88 -6.78
CA CYS A 44 0.41 0.63 -6.28
C CYS A 44 1.43 0.85 -5.14
N ILE A 45 1.12 0.34 -3.94
CA ILE A 45 2.04 0.31 -2.78
C ILE A 45 2.52 -1.10 -2.43
N LEU A 46 2.46 -2.00 -3.41
CA LEU A 46 2.72 -3.44 -3.25
C LEU A 46 4.12 -3.73 -2.69
N SER A 47 5.12 -2.95 -3.11
CA SER A 47 6.51 -3.04 -2.65
C SER A 47 6.66 -2.75 -1.15
N SER A 48 5.88 -1.80 -0.63
CA SER A 48 5.88 -1.41 0.80
C SER A 48 5.06 -2.36 1.68
N THR A 49 4.10 -3.06 1.09
CA THR A 49 3.14 -3.95 1.79
C THR A 49 3.50 -5.42 1.63
N ALA A 50 4.80 -5.73 1.51
CA ALA A 50 5.32 -7.09 1.37
C ALA A 50 4.60 -7.93 0.29
N PHE A 51 4.30 -7.30 -0.85
CA PHE A 51 3.63 -7.93 -1.97
C PHE A 51 2.21 -8.45 -1.68
N ILE A 52 1.49 -7.80 -0.76
CA ILE A 52 0.06 -8.00 -0.54
C ILE A 52 -0.67 -6.69 -0.85
N CYS A 53 -1.63 -6.73 -1.78
CA CYS A 53 -2.42 -5.54 -2.10
C CYS A 53 -3.34 -5.17 -0.92
N SER A 54 -3.07 -4.03 -0.29
CA SER A 54 -3.81 -3.50 0.87
C SER A 54 -5.28 -3.20 0.55
N GLN A 55 -5.59 -2.91 -0.71
CA GLN A 55 -6.95 -2.64 -1.19
C GLN A 55 -7.87 -3.88 -1.14
N ASN A 56 -7.34 -5.08 -0.90
CA ASN A 56 -8.16 -6.24 -0.58
C ASN A 56 -8.82 -6.15 0.82
N CYS A 57 -8.42 -5.18 1.64
CA CYS A 57 -9.11 -4.87 2.88
C CYS A 57 -10.52 -4.32 2.57
N PRO A 58 -11.59 -4.81 3.23
CA PRO A 58 -12.94 -4.29 3.02
C PRO A 58 -13.04 -2.78 3.25
N LYS A 59 -12.24 -2.26 4.18
CA LYS A 59 -12.18 -0.84 4.52
C LYS A 59 -11.24 -0.04 3.61
N ARG A 60 -10.62 -0.67 2.59
CA ARG A 60 -9.66 -0.06 1.63
C ARG A 60 -8.53 0.75 2.29
N LEU A 61 -8.14 0.37 3.51
CA LEU A 61 -7.16 1.12 4.30
C LEU A 61 -5.75 0.99 3.74
N ARG A 62 -5.14 2.15 3.49
CA ARG A 62 -3.80 2.27 2.90
C ARG A 62 -2.68 2.38 3.92
N ASN A 63 -3.00 2.84 5.13
CA ASN A 63 -2.06 3.06 6.22
C ASN A 63 -2.50 2.23 7.44
N GLY A 64 -1.98 1.01 7.55
CA GLY A 64 -2.14 0.18 8.75
C GLY A 64 -3.52 -0.46 8.95
N PRO A 65 -3.64 -1.32 9.98
CA PRO A 65 -4.89 -1.95 10.37
C PRO A 65 -5.89 -0.94 10.97
N CYS A 66 -7.19 -1.29 10.93
CA CYS A 66 -8.29 -0.46 11.47
C CYS A 66 -8.48 -0.49 12.99
N GLY A 67 -7.62 -1.21 13.73
CA GLY A 67 -7.84 -1.51 15.15
C GLY A 67 -8.78 -2.70 15.40
N GLY A 68 -9.74 -2.99 14.52
CA GLY A 68 -10.65 -4.15 14.65
C GLY A 68 -10.05 -5.50 14.22
N THR A 69 -8.73 -5.67 14.27
CA THR A 69 -8.14 -7.00 14.02
C THR A 69 -8.31 -7.83 15.28
N GLY A 70 -8.96 -8.98 15.19
CA GLY A 70 -9.15 -9.86 16.35
C GLY A 70 -7.82 -10.37 16.91
N ASP A 71 -7.81 -10.84 18.15
CA ASP A 71 -6.61 -11.35 18.82
C ASP A 71 -5.95 -12.51 18.05
N ASP A 72 -6.76 -13.30 17.35
CA ASP A 72 -6.30 -14.38 16.49
C ASP A 72 -5.78 -13.89 15.11
N GLY A 73 -5.93 -12.60 14.80
CA GLY A 73 -5.61 -12.00 13.50
C GLY A 73 -6.74 -12.01 12.46
N SER A 74 -7.97 -12.35 12.86
CA SER A 74 -9.17 -12.29 12.01
C SER A 74 -9.55 -10.84 11.64
N CYS A 75 -10.30 -10.68 10.55
CA CYS A 75 -10.80 -9.38 10.12
C CYS A 75 -12.14 -9.05 10.79
N GLU A 76 -12.29 -7.82 11.31
CA GLU A 76 -13.55 -7.30 11.87
C GLU A 76 -14.79 -7.57 11.00
N VAL A 77 -14.67 -7.30 9.69
CA VAL A 77 -15.79 -7.35 8.75
C VAL A 77 -16.03 -8.77 8.24
N TYR A 78 -14.97 -9.59 8.19
CA TYR A 78 -15.00 -10.95 7.65
C TYR A 78 -14.26 -11.88 8.62
N PRO A 79 -14.96 -12.38 9.66
CA PRO A 79 -14.35 -13.20 10.70
C PRO A 79 -13.79 -14.54 10.19
N ASP A 80 -14.28 -15.01 9.04
CA ASP A 80 -13.87 -16.24 8.35
C ASP A 80 -12.47 -16.16 7.73
N ARG A 81 -11.84 -14.98 7.67
CA ARG A 81 -10.53 -14.78 7.04
C ARG A 81 -9.59 -13.90 7.85
N LYS A 82 -8.28 -14.12 7.66
CA LYS A 82 -7.24 -13.28 8.28
C LYS A 82 -7.23 -11.86 7.72
N CYS A 83 -7.05 -10.89 8.60
CA CYS A 83 -6.93 -9.49 8.26
C CYS A 83 -5.79 -9.26 7.25
N VAL A 84 -6.04 -8.45 6.23
CA VAL A 84 -5.04 -8.15 5.18
C VAL A 84 -3.80 -7.50 5.79
N TRP A 85 -3.98 -6.58 6.74
CA TRP A 85 -2.87 -5.90 7.42
C TRP A 85 -2.13 -6.80 8.40
N TYR A 86 -2.81 -7.74 9.05
CA TYR A 86 -2.15 -8.81 9.79
C TYR A 86 -1.21 -9.59 8.87
N ARG A 87 -1.71 -10.06 7.71
CA ARG A 87 -0.88 -10.78 6.73
C ARG A 87 0.29 -9.95 6.21
N ILE A 88 0.08 -8.65 5.94
CA ILE A 88 1.14 -7.71 5.53
C ILE A 88 2.21 -7.64 6.61
N TYR A 89 1.83 -7.45 7.87
CA TYR A 89 2.78 -7.34 8.98
C TYR A 89 3.68 -8.59 9.07
N PHE A 90 3.09 -9.79 9.17
CA PHE A 90 3.86 -11.03 9.28
C PHE A 90 4.79 -11.26 8.09
N ARG A 91 4.33 -10.98 6.87
CA ARG A 91 5.17 -11.12 5.68
C ARG A 91 6.27 -10.05 5.60
N SER A 92 5.99 -8.83 6.03
CA SER A 92 7.00 -7.78 6.16
C SER A 92 8.06 -8.14 7.19
N ARG A 93 7.70 -8.83 8.27
CA ARG A 93 8.69 -9.38 9.22
C ARG A 93 9.60 -10.40 8.55
N LEU A 94 9.02 -11.36 7.82
CA LEU A 94 9.77 -12.41 7.13
C LEU A 94 10.72 -11.86 6.04
N LEU A 95 10.32 -10.79 5.36
CA LEU A 95 11.11 -10.16 4.30
C LEU A 95 12.04 -9.04 4.81
N SER A 96 12.15 -8.83 6.12
CA SER A 96 12.92 -7.72 6.71
C SER A 96 12.52 -6.32 6.19
N ARG A 97 11.21 -6.11 5.94
CA ARG A 97 10.63 -4.86 5.39
C ARG A 97 9.70 -4.11 6.34
N ILE A 98 9.72 -4.45 7.63
CA ILE A 98 8.82 -3.85 8.64
C ILE A 98 8.95 -2.32 8.65
N SER A 99 10.16 -1.78 8.45
CA SER A 99 10.43 -0.33 8.40
C SER A 99 9.56 0.42 7.38
N LEU A 100 9.13 -0.24 6.31
CA LEU A 100 8.26 0.37 5.30
C LEU A 100 6.82 0.56 5.77
N LEU A 101 6.37 -0.20 6.79
CA LEU A 101 5.01 -0.08 7.34
C LEU A 101 4.85 1.14 8.25
N TYR A 102 5.94 1.60 8.86
CA TYR A 102 5.97 2.81 9.69
C TYR A 102 6.03 4.10 8.86
N LYS A 103 6.29 4.00 7.55
CA LYS A 103 6.27 5.15 6.65
C LYS A 103 4.83 5.43 6.22
N ILE A 104 4.30 6.58 6.62
CA ILE A 104 2.97 7.04 6.20
C ILE A 104 2.95 7.13 4.67
N LYS A 105 1.94 6.50 4.06
CA LYS A 105 1.66 6.62 2.63
C LYS A 105 0.65 7.73 2.37
N ARG A 106 0.75 8.31 1.17
CA ARG A 106 -0.20 9.30 0.67
C ARG A 106 -1.64 8.83 0.77
N ILE A 107 -2.52 9.79 1.02
CA ILE A 107 -3.97 9.57 1.00
C ILE A 107 -4.35 9.04 -0.38
N HIS A 108 -5.29 8.09 -0.41
CA HIS A 108 -5.72 7.47 -1.65
C HIS A 108 -6.47 8.46 -2.55
N ASN A 109 -5.99 8.63 -3.78
CA ASN A 109 -6.61 9.48 -4.79
C ASN A 109 -7.50 8.66 -5.72
N TYR A 110 -8.82 8.75 -5.49
CA TYR A 110 -9.82 8.04 -6.30
C TYR A 110 -9.83 8.46 -7.79
N ASN A 111 -9.31 9.64 -8.14
CA ASN A 111 -9.21 10.06 -9.55
C ASN A 111 -8.23 9.20 -10.37
N LEU A 112 -7.34 8.46 -9.70
CA LEU A 112 -6.40 7.53 -10.33
C LEU A 112 -6.95 6.09 -10.42
N GLU A 113 -8.10 5.79 -9.82
CA GLU A 113 -8.69 4.45 -9.91
C GLU A 113 -9.01 4.08 -11.37
N GLY A 114 -8.69 2.85 -11.76
CA GLY A 114 -8.82 2.40 -13.16
C GLY A 114 -7.77 2.98 -14.12
N THR A 115 -6.66 3.53 -13.59
CA THR A 115 -5.48 3.90 -14.39
C THR A 115 -4.28 2.99 -14.08
N SER A 116 -3.34 2.87 -15.02
CA SER A 116 -2.10 2.11 -14.80
C SER A 116 -1.22 2.76 -13.74
N SER A 117 -0.85 1.95 -12.74
CA SER A 117 0.06 2.42 -11.69
C SER A 117 1.50 2.60 -12.20
N TRP A 118 1.92 1.84 -13.22
CA TRP A 118 3.22 2.04 -13.86
C TRP A 118 3.31 3.38 -14.57
N LEU A 119 2.27 3.76 -15.32
CA LEU A 119 2.23 5.07 -15.98
C LEU A 119 2.25 6.21 -14.96
N ASN A 120 1.48 6.07 -13.87
CA ASN A 120 1.47 7.05 -12.79
C ASN A 120 2.82 7.17 -12.08
N ALA A 121 3.55 6.05 -11.90
CA ALA A 121 4.90 6.08 -11.33
C ALA A 121 5.89 6.78 -12.26
N PHE A 122 5.82 6.48 -13.57
CA PHE A 122 6.68 7.11 -14.57
C PHE A 122 6.44 8.62 -14.67
N LYS A 123 5.18 9.06 -14.58
CA LYS A 123 4.78 10.47 -14.55
C LYS A 123 5.00 11.13 -13.17
N ARG A 124 5.64 10.44 -12.22
CA ARG A 124 5.92 10.91 -10.84
C ARG A 124 4.69 11.29 -10.03
N ARG A 125 3.50 10.85 -10.43
CA ARG A 125 2.26 11.02 -9.67
C ARG A 125 2.24 10.13 -8.43
N ILE A 126 2.84 8.95 -8.50
CA ILE A 126 2.98 8.02 -7.37
C ILE A 126 4.46 7.76 -7.05
N GLU A 127 4.74 7.30 -5.83
CA GLU A 127 6.09 6.89 -5.44
C GLU A 127 6.51 5.66 -6.26
N ALA A 128 7.77 5.64 -6.68
CA ALA A 128 8.35 4.48 -7.34
C ALA A 128 8.38 3.27 -6.39
N PRO A 129 8.30 2.03 -6.93
CA PRO A 129 8.40 0.84 -6.11
C PRO A 129 9.75 0.74 -5.41
N VAL A 130 9.74 0.38 -4.13
CA VAL A 130 10.95 0.12 -3.34
C VAL A 130 11.41 -1.31 -3.59
N TRP A 131 12.55 -1.47 -4.26
CA TRP A 131 13.15 -2.79 -4.56
C TRP A 131 14.07 -3.27 -3.46
N PHE A 132 14.90 -2.37 -2.96
CA PHE A 132 15.91 -2.66 -1.94
C PHE A 132 15.55 -1.92 -0.67
N VAL A 133 15.45 -2.67 0.42
CA VAL A 133 15.28 -2.13 1.76
C VAL A 133 16.63 -2.24 2.43
N ARG A 134 17.20 -1.10 2.83
CA ARG A 134 18.41 -1.11 3.68
C ARG A 134 17.98 -1.72 5.02
N HIS A 135 18.75 -2.67 5.55
CA HIS A 135 18.42 -3.36 6.80
C HIS A 135 18.42 -2.36 7.97
N ASP A 136 17.29 -1.68 8.16
CA ASP A 136 17.03 -0.73 9.24
C ASP A 136 16.40 -1.44 10.46
N GLU A 137 16.58 -2.76 10.58
CA GLU A 137 15.96 -3.57 11.64
C GLU A 137 16.28 -3.04 13.05
N LEU A 138 17.46 -2.46 13.26
CA LEU A 138 17.86 -1.83 14.52
C LEU A 138 17.01 -0.59 14.82
N LYS A 139 16.81 0.31 13.86
CA LYS A 139 15.96 1.51 14.04
C LYS A 139 14.51 1.13 14.31
N VAL A 140 14.00 0.11 13.63
CA VAL A 140 12.62 -0.35 13.88
C VAL A 140 12.48 -1.01 15.25
N LYS A 141 13.48 -1.80 15.67
CA LYS A 141 13.49 -2.38 17.03
C LYS A 141 13.53 -1.28 18.09
N GLU A 142 14.33 -0.23 17.87
CA GLU A 142 14.42 0.95 18.72
C GLU A 142 13.08 1.71 18.78
N PHE A 143 12.44 1.98 17.63
CA PHE A 143 11.09 2.57 17.59
C PHE A 143 10.03 1.72 18.33
N ILE A 144 10.06 0.39 18.15
CA ILE A 144 9.13 -0.51 18.82
C ILE A 144 9.40 -0.56 20.32
N SER A 145 10.67 -0.61 20.76
CA SER A 145 11.00 -0.60 22.18
C SER A 145 10.56 0.70 22.85
N ASP A 146 10.72 1.84 22.16
CA ASP A 146 10.29 3.15 22.65
C ASP A 146 8.76 3.24 22.76
N ASP A 147 8.02 2.70 21.78
CA ASP A 147 6.55 2.67 21.82
C ASP A 147 6.00 1.76 22.94
N VAL A 148 6.69 0.65 23.25
CA VAL A 148 6.35 -0.22 24.38
C VAL A 148 6.68 0.45 25.72
N ALA A 149 7.80 1.17 25.81
CA ALA A 149 8.20 1.90 27.01
C ALA A 149 7.35 3.15 27.31
N ARG A 150 6.66 3.70 26.30
CA ARG A 150 5.69 4.81 26.46
C ARG A 150 4.32 4.38 26.99
N LYS A 151 4.11 3.09 27.26
CA LYS A 151 2.82 2.57 27.73
C LYS A 151 2.64 2.64 29.25
N ASP A 152 3.48 3.43 29.91
CA ASP A 152 3.48 3.77 31.34
C ASP A 152 3.22 5.29 31.51
#